data_AF-A0A917DCW3-F1
#
_entry.id   AF-A0A917DCW3-F1
#
_cell.length_a   1.000
_cell.length_b   1.000
_cell.length_c   1.000
_cell.angle_alpha   90.00
_cell.angle_beta   90.00
_cell.angle_gamma   90.00
#
_symmetry.space_group_name_H-M   'P 1'
#
loop_
_entity.id
_entity.type
_entity.pdbx_description
1 polymer ?
#
loop_
_entity_poly.entity_id
_entity_poly.type
_entity_poly.pdbx_seq_one_letter_code
_entity_poly.pdbx_strand_id
1 'polypeptide(L)'
;MSGEGTRAARLERLQSVQLRKRQVEEWRLAELKREGIALAALSVEILQSLGDQSLLQGLFLEAKATTLRRNEVKIVANRSIQVQAELRLREAQGIEKRLERACEEARGVADQIDERTELDLALQDYLTAANASFE
;
A
#
# COMPACT_ATOMS: atom_id res chain seq x y z
N MET A 1 3.71 13.30 29.24
CA MET A 1 3.10 12.48 28.16
C MET A 1 2.29 11.39 28.82
N SER A 2 0.97 11.50 28.77
CA SER A 2 0.05 10.49 29.28
C SER A 2 0.29 9.14 28.59
N GLY A 3 -0.05 8.03 29.25
CA GLY A 3 0.09 6.69 28.68
C GLY A 3 -0.62 6.55 27.32
N GLU A 4 -1.76 7.22 27.17
CA GLU A 4 -2.53 7.26 25.92
C GLU A 4 -1.85 8.09 24.83
N GLY A 5 -1.23 9.24 25.14
CA GLY A 5 -0.42 9.98 24.16
C GLY A 5 0.73 9.13 23.57
N THR A 6 1.39 8.30 24.39
CA THR A 6 2.43 7.39 23.88
C THR A 6 1.87 6.25 23.04
N ARG A 7 0.62 5.83 23.29
CA ARG A 7 -0.09 4.82 22.48
C ARG A 7 -0.49 5.40 21.13
N ALA A 8 -1.05 6.61 21.10
CA ALA A 8 -1.38 7.32 19.86
C ALA A 8 -0.15 7.46 18.96
N ALA A 9 0.97 7.96 19.50
CA ALA A 9 2.23 8.10 18.75
C ALA A 9 2.82 6.76 18.25
N ARG A 10 2.55 5.64 18.95
CA ARG A 10 2.93 4.29 18.46
C ARG A 10 2.06 3.86 17.29
N LEU A 11 0.75 4.07 17.37
CA LEU A 11 -0.19 3.72 16.30
C LEU A 11 0.06 4.55 15.04
N GLU A 12 0.36 5.83 15.15
CA GLU A 12 0.74 6.68 14.01
C GLU A 12 1.99 6.16 13.30
N ARG A 13 3.02 5.75 14.05
CA ARG A 13 4.21 5.13 13.47
C ARG A 13 3.86 3.85 12.73
N LEU A 14 3.00 2.99 13.29
CA LEU A 14 2.54 1.79 12.60
C LEU A 14 1.74 2.11 11.34
N GLN A 15 0.85 3.11 11.39
CA GLN A 15 0.10 3.58 10.22
C GLN A 15 1.03 4.06 9.11
N SER A 16 2.08 4.83 9.45
CA SER A 16 3.06 5.31 8.48
C SER A 16 3.82 4.17 7.78
N VAL A 17 4.15 3.11 8.52
CA VAL A 17 4.79 1.91 7.96
C VAL A 17 3.81 1.17 7.07
N GLN A 18 2.55 1.06 7.48
CA GLN A 18 1.52 0.37 6.71
C GLN A 18 1.23 1.10 5.39
N LEU A 19 1.18 2.44 5.40
CA LEU A 19 1.05 3.27 4.20
C LEU A 19 2.18 2.96 3.20
N ARG A 20 3.44 2.92 3.67
CA ARG A 20 4.58 2.57 2.82
C ARG A 20 4.47 1.15 2.26
N LYS A 21 3.99 0.18 3.05
CA LYS A 21 3.76 -1.18 2.58
C LYS A 21 2.70 -1.22 1.47
N ARG A 22 1.59 -0.49 1.60
CA ARG A 22 0.60 -0.37 0.52
C ARG A 22 1.24 0.19 -0.74
N GLN A 23 1.98 1.29 -0.63
CA GLN A 23 2.63 1.94 -1.79
C GLN A 23 3.56 0.98 -2.54
N VAL A 24 4.32 0.15 -1.81
CA VAL A 24 5.18 -0.87 -2.43
C VAL A 24 4.37 -1.89 -3.23
N GLU A 25 3.25 -2.38 -2.69
CA GLU A 25 2.37 -3.32 -3.41
C GLU A 25 1.69 -2.66 -4.62
N GLU A 26 1.35 -1.37 -4.54
CA GLU A 26 0.83 -0.61 -5.69
C GLU A 26 1.86 -0.49 -6.81
N TRP A 27 3.10 -0.15 -6.46
CA TRP A 27 4.19 -0.09 -7.43
C TRP A 27 4.47 -1.45 -8.07
N ARG A 28 4.47 -2.52 -7.27
CA ARG A 28 4.64 -3.88 -7.75
C ARG A 28 3.54 -4.26 -8.73
N LEU A 29 2.28 -3.97 -8.42
CA LEU A 29 1.18 -4.23 -9.34
C LEU A 29 1.29 -3.40 -10.63
N ALA A 30 1.68 -2.13 -10.52
CA ALA A 30 1.88 -1.26 -11.68
C ALA A 30 3.04 -1.74 -12.58
N GLU A 31 4.12 -2.26 -12.00
CA GLU A 31 5.21 -2.88 -12.74
C GLU A 31 4.76 -4.15 -13.46
N LEU A 32 4.04 -5.04 -12.79
CA LEU A 32 3.51 -6.26 -13.41
C LEU A 32 2.55 -5.95 -14.55
N LYS A 33 1.71 -4.91 -14.42
CA LYS A 33 0.82 -4.44 -15.49
C LYS A 33 1.60 -3.92 -16.69
N ARG A 34 2.67 -3.14 -16.46
CA ARG A 34 3.55 -2.66 -17.53
C ARG A 34 4.26 -3.82 -18.24
N GLU A 35 4.77 -4.79 -17.48
CA GLU A 35 5.36 -6.00 -18.04
C GLU A 35 4.34 -6.78 -18.88
N GLY A 36 3.11 -6.96 -18.39
CA GLY A 36 2.04 -7.62 -19.13
C GLY A 36 1.73 -6.95 -20.48
N ILE A 37 1.73 -5.61 -20.52
CA ILE A 37 1.57 -4.83 -21.76
C ILE A 37 2.76 -5.08 -22.71
N ALA A 38 3.99 -5.06 -22.19
CA ALA A 38 5.19 -5.31 -22.99
C ALA A 38 5.21 -6.74 -23.57
N LEU A 39 4.80 -7.75 -22.80
CA LEU A 39 4.68 -9.13 -23.27
C LEU A 39 3.61 -9.25 -24.37
N ALA A 40 2.48 -8.56 -24.23
CA ALA A 40 1.44 -8.54 -25.26
C ALA A 40 1.92 -7.86 -26.55
N ALA A 41 2.64 -6.73 -26.43
CA ALA A 41 3.24 -6.04 -27.57
C ALA A 41 4.25 -6.92 -28.31
N LEU A 42 5.09 -7.65 -27.57
CA LEU A 42 6.05 -8.61 -28.14
C LEU A 42 5.34 -9.74 -28.92
N SER A 43 4.21 -10.25 -28.43
CA SER A 43 3.42 -11.24 -29.18
C SER A 43 2.92 -10.67 -30.50
N VAL A 44 2.45 -9.42 -30.51
CA VAL A 44 2.00 -8.73 -31.74
C VAL A 44 3.16 -8.55 -32.71
N GLU A 45 4.32 -8.11 -32.23
CA GLU A 45 5.53 -7.93 -33.06
C GLU A 45 5.99 -9.26 -33.69
N ILE A 46 5.99 -10.35 -32.91
CA ILE A 46 6.31 -11.70 -33.41
C ILE A 46 5.34 -12.08 -34.53
N LEU A 47 4.03 -11.88 -34.33
CA LEU A 47 3.01 -12.21 -35.32
C LEU A 47 3.09 -11.34 -36.57
N GLN A 48 3.36 -10.04 -36.43
CA GLN A 48 3.57 -9.12 -37.56
C GLN A 48 4.78 -9.56 -38.40
N SER A 49 5.87 -9.97 -37.75
CA SER A 49 7.06 -10.48 -38.45
C SER A 49 6.83 -11.77 -39.24
N LEU A 50 5.68 -12.44 -39.09
CA LEU A 50 5.29 -13.59 -39.92
C LEU A 50 4.64 -13.18 -41.25
N GLY A 51 4.07 -11.97 -41.33
CA GLY A 51 3.39 -11.44 -42.51
C GLY A 51 4.34 -10.92 -43.59
N ASP A 52 5.58 -10.59 -43.22
CA ASP A 52 6.58 -10.03 -44.12
C ASP A 52 7.38 -11.16 -44.81
N GLN A 53 7.26 -11.26 -46.13
CA GLN A 53 7.68 -12.38 -46.96
C GLN A 53 9.21 -12.59 -46.97
N SER A 54 9.69 -13.80 -46.66
CA SER A 54 11.09 -14.22 -46.90
C SER A 54 11.21 -15.72 -47.17
N LEU A 55 11.99 -16.09 -48.20
CA LEU A 55 12.14 -17.43 -48.77
C LEU A 55 12.64 -18.54 -47.82
N LEU A 56 13.08 -18.22 -46.60
CA LEU A 56 13.59 -19.18 -45.60
C LEU A 56 12.54 -19.62 -44.56
N GLN A 57 11.25 -19.34 -44.81
CA GLN A 57 10.12 -19.44 -43.87
C GLN A 57 10.08 -20.69 -42.96
N GLY A 58 10.40 -21.90 -43.44
CA GLY A 58 10.23 -23.13 -42.64
C GLY A 58 10.94 -23.11 -41.27
N LEU A 59 12.24 -22.75 -41.24
CA LEU A 59 13.03 -22.73 -40.00
C LEU A 59 12.73 -21.52 -39.11
N PHE A 60 12.36 -20.38 -39.72
CA PHE A 60 11.99 -19.18 -38.98
C PHE A 60 10.59 -19.29 -38.35
N LEU A 61 9.66 -20.00 -38.99
CA LEU A 61 8.32 -20.27 -38.45
C LEU A 61 8.38 -21.08 -37.15
N GLU A 62 9.20 -22.14 -37.11
CA GLU A 62 9.34 -22.97 -35.91
C GLU A 62 9.99 -22.20 -34.76
N ALA A 63 11.02 -21.41 -35.04
CA ALA A 63 11.66 -20.54 -34.06
C ALA A 63 10.68 -19.49 -33.50
N LYS A 64 9.91 -18.83 -34.37
CA LYS A 64 8.92 -17.82 -33.98
C LYS A 64 7.76 -18.43 -33.19
N ALA A 65 7.26 -19.60 -33.59
CA ALA A 65 6.24 -20.34 -32.84
C ALA A 65 6.74 -20.73 -31.45
N THR A 66 8.01 -21.15 -31.34
CA THR A 66 8.64 -21.47 -30.05
C THR A 66 8.76 -20.22 -29.17
N THR A 67 9.19 -19.09 -29.73
CA THR A 67 9.26 -17.82 -29.00
C THR A 67 7.88 -17.35 -28.55
N LEU A 68 6.85 -17.49 -29.40
CA LEU A 68 5.47 -17.13 -29.06
C LEU A 68 4.95 -17.98 -27.90
N ARG A 69 5.16 -19.31 -27.93
CA ARG A 69 4.79 -20.21 -26.82
C ARG A 69 5.50 -19.83 -25.52
N ARG A 70 6.80 -19.53 -25.58
CA ARG A 70 7.55 -19.06 -24.41
C ARG A 70 6.99 -17.75 -23.87
N ASN A 71 6.59 -16.84 -24.76
CA ASN A 71 5.98 -15.57 -24.36
C ASN A 71 4.60 -15.77 -23.72
N GLU A 72 3.79 -16.68 -24.26
CA GLU A 72 2.49 -17.04 -23.69
C GLU A 72 2.61 -17.60 -22.26
N VAL A 73 3.59 -18.47 -22.02
CA VAL A 73 3.89 -18.96 -20.65
C VAL A 73 4.23 -17.79 -19.72
N LYS A 74 5.01 -16.81 -20.17
CA LYS A 74 5.32 -15.61 -19.38
C LYS A 74 4.08 -14.75 -19.12
N ILE A 75 3.19 -14.60 -20.10
CA ILE A 75 1.92 -13.87 -19.95
C ILE A 75 1.05 -14.53 -18.88
N VAL A 76 0.91 -15.86 -18.93
CA VAL A 76 0.13 -16.61 -17.93
C VAL A 76 0.73 -16.48 -16.54
N ALA A 77 2.06 -16.62 -16.41
CA ALA A 77 2.76 -16.43 -15.14
C ALA A 77 2.63 -14.99 -14.62
N ASN A 78 2.80 -13.98 -15.46
CA ASN A 78 2.65 -12.58 -15.07
C ASN A 78 1.22 -12.29 -14.60
N ARG A 79 0.18 -12.82 -15.29
CA ARG A 79 -1.22 -12.71 -14.86
C ARG A 79 -1.48 -13.35 -13.50
N SER A 80 -0.93 -14.54 -13.24
CA SER A 80 -1.11 -15.18 -11.93
C SER A 80 -0.46 -14.37 -10.80
N ILE A 81 0.71 -13.79 -11.06
CA ILE A 81 1.40 -12.91 -10.10
C ILE A 81 0.61 -11.60 -9.90
N GLN A 82 0.03 -11.02 -10.96
CA GLN A 82 -0.85 -9.84 -10.85
C GLN A 82 -2.03 -10.10 -9.91
N VAL A 83 -2.72 -11.24 -10.06
CA VAL A 83 -3.84 -11.61 -9.16
C VAL A 83 -3.39 -11.66 -7.70
N GLN A 84 -2.23 -12.26 -7.43
CA GLN A 84 -1.68 -12.32 -6.07
C GLN A 84 -1.29 -10.94 -5.53
N ALA A 85 -0.72 -10.07 -6.37
CA ALA A 85 -0.40 -8.70 -5.99
C ALA A 85 -1.67 -7.87 -5.70
N GLU A 86 -2.74 -8.05 -6.47
CA GLU A 86 -4.04 -7.41 -6.22
C GLU A 86 -4.65 -7.84 -4.90
N LEU A 87 -4.56 -9.12 -4.54
CA LEU A 87 -5.02 -9.62 -3.25
C LEU A 87 -4.23 -9.00 -2.09
N ARG A 88 -2.90 -8.98 -2.17
CA ARG A 88 -2.04 -8.34 -1.16
C ARG A 88 -2.31 -6.85 -1.02
N LEU A 89 -2.57 -6.17 -2.14
CA LEU A 89 -2.92 -4.75 -2.12
C LEU A 89 -4.25 -4.52 -1.39
N ARG A 90 -5.28 -5.32 -1.68
CA ARG A 90 -6.57 -5.23 -0.97
C ARG A 90 -6.42 -5.51 0.52
N GLU A 91 -5.64 -6.51 0.90
CA GLU A 91 -5.33 -6.79 2.31
C GLU A 91 -4.61 -5.62 2.97
N ALA A 92 -3.60 -5.05 2.31
CA ALA A 92 -2.85 -3.91 2.81
C ALA A 92 -3.75 -2.68 3.03
N GLN A 93 -4.64 -2.38 2.08
CA GLN A 93 -5.65 -1.32 2.20
C GLN A 93 -6.63 -1.57 3.36
N GLY A 94 -7.06 -2.83 3.55
CA GLY A 94 -7.94 -3.21 4.66
C GLY A 94 -7.26 -3.09 6.04
N ILE A 95 -5.95 -3.34 6.13
CA ILE A 95 -5.16 -3.13 7.35
C ILE A 95 -4.95 -1.63 7.59
N GLU A 96 -4.59 -0.87 6.56
CA GLU A 96 -4.40 0.59 6.65
C GLU A 96 -5.66 1.28 7.18
N LYS A 97 -6.83 0.98 6.62
CA LYS A 97 -8.11 1.56 7.06
C LYS A 97 -8.44 1.22 8.52
N ARG A 98 -8.08 0.01 8.97
CA ARG A 98 -8.27 -0.38 10.39
C ARG A 98 -7.31 0.37 11.31
N LEU A 99 -6.06 0.55 10.88
CA LEU A 99 -5.07 1.33 11.63
C LEU A 99 -5.43 2.81 11.68
N GLU A 100 -5.94 3.38 10.59
CA GLU A 100 -6.40 4.76 10.53
C GLU A 100 -7.49 5.03 11.58
N ARG A 101 -8.53 4.19 11.62
CA ARG A 101 -9.57 4.26 12.66
C ARG A 101 -8.99 4.15 14.07
N ALA A 102 -8.10 3.19 14.30
CA ALA A 102 -7.47 3.02 15.61
C ALA A 102 -6.58 4.21 16.01
N CYS A 103 -5.94 4.88 15.04
CA CYS A 103 -5.19 6.12 15.29
C CYS A 103 -6.12 7.26 15.66
N GLU A 104 -7.22 7.45 14.93
CA GLU A 104 -8.22 8.48 15.21
C GLU A 104 -8.82 8.29 16.61
N GLU A 105 -9.21 7.06 16.96
CA GLU A 105 -9.71 6.72 18.30
C GLU A 105 -8.67 7.01 19.39
N ALA A 106 -7.42 6.57 19.19
CA ALA A 106 -6.37 6.78 20.18
C ALA A 106 -5.99 8.25 20.36
N ARG A 107 -6.00 9.04 19.28
CA ARG A 107 -5.82 10.49 19.34
C ARG A 107 -6.94 11.15 20.12
N GLY A 108 -8.20 10.85 19.79
CA GLY A 108 -9.34 11.43 20.50
C GLY A 108 -9.33 11.13 22.00
N VAL A 109 -8.92 9.92 22.40
CA VAL A 109 -8.77 9.57 23.82
C VAL A 109 -7.60 10.32 24.47
N ALA A 110 -6.47 10.46 23.79
CA ALA A 110 -5.33 11.21 24.30
C ALA A 110 -5.69 12.69 24.50
N ASP A 111 -6.33 13.31 23.51
CA ASP A 111 -6.76 14.71 23.56
C ASP A 111 -7.75 14.95 24.71
N GLN A 112 -8.73 14.06 24.91
CA GLN A 112 -9.66 14.15 26.04
C GLN A 112 -8.98 14.05 27.41
N ILE A 113 -7.96 13.20 27.53
CA ILE A 113 -7.19 13.06 28.79
C ILE A 113 -6.36 14.31 29.04
N ASP A 114 -5.73 14.85 28.00
CA ASP A 114 -4.91 16.04 28.10
C ASP A 114 -5.79 17.26 28.47
N GLU A 115 -6.94 17.45 27.82
CA GLU A 115 -7.94 18.49 28.17
C GLU A 115 -8.42 18.36 29.62
N ARG A 116 -8.75 17.14 30.07
CA ARG A 116 -9.18 16.91 31.46
C ARG A 116 -8.07 17.24 32.45
N THR A 117 -6.83 16.87 32.12
CA THR A 117 -5.68 17.15 32.98
C THR A 117 -5.43 18.66 33.09
N GLU A 118 -5.54 19.39 31.98
CA GLU A 118 -5.44 20.85 31.97
C GLU A 118 -6.54 21.51 32.80
N LEU A 119 -7.78 21.03 32.68
CA LEU A 119 -8.90 21.53 33.48
C LEU A 119 -8.71 21.27 34.97
N ASP A 120 -8.26 20.07 35.34
CA ASP A 120 -8.01 19.68 36.74
C ASP A 120 -6.90 20.56 37.36
N LEU A 121 -5.84 20.86 36.59
CA LEU A 121 -4.78 21.78 37.01
C LEU A 121 -5.30 23.21 37.20
N ALA A 122 -6.07 23.74 36.23
CA ALA A 122 -6.65 25.08 36.34
C ALA A 122 -7.61 25.22 37.54
N LEU A 123 -8.38 24.17 37.84
CA LEU A 123 -9.24 24.12 39.03
C LEU A 123 -8.42 24.09 40.33
N GLN A 124 -7.33 23.34 40.37
CA GLN A 124 -6.42 23.32 41.53
C GLN A 124 -5.79 24.70 41.76
N ASP A 125 -5.34 25.37 40.70
CA ASP A 125 -4.78 26.72 40.77
C ASP A 125 -5.82 27.74 41.28
N TYR A 126 -7.06 27.64 40.80
CA TYR A 126 -8.14 28.50 41.28
C TYR A 126 -8.45 28.26 42.77
N LEU A 127 -8.57 27.00 43.20
CA LEU A 127 -8.88 26.65 44.59
C LEU A 127 -7.75 27.06 45.54
N THR A 128 -6.49 26.89 45.14
CA THR A 128 -5.33 27.31 45.93
C THR A 128 -5.26 28.83 46.05
N ALA A 129 -5.49 29.57 44.96
CA ALA A 129 -5.56 31.04 44.99
C ALA A 129 -6.72 31.54 45.88
N ALA A 130 -7.89 30.90 45.79
CA ALA A 130 -9.03 31.22 46.64
C ALA A 130 -8.69 31.00 48.13
N ASN A 131 -8.13 29.85 48.49
CA ASN A 131 -7.75 29.57 49.89
C ASN A 131 -6.70 30.57 50.42
N ALA A 132 -5.70 30.94 49.61
CA ALA A 132 -4.69 31.93 49.99
C ALA A 132 -5.26 33.36 50.15
N SER A 133 -6.41 33.66 49.55
CA SER A 133 -7.09 34.95 49.70
C SER A 133 -7.96 35.07 50.96
N PHE A 134 -8.22 33.95 51.65
CA PHE A 134 -9.00 33.89 52.88
C PHE A 134 -8.15 33.81 54.16
N GLU A 135 -6.81 33.71 54.05
CA GLU A 135 -5.84 33.88 55.14
C GLU A 135 -5.32 35.33 55.20
#